data_AF-A0A970KQL8-F1
#
_entry.id   AF-A0A970KQL8-F1
#
_cell.length_a   1.000
_cell.length_b   1.000
_cell.length_c   1.000
_cell.angle_alpha   90.00
_cell.angle_beta   90.00
_cell.angle_gamma   90.00
#
_symmetry.space_group_name_H-M   'P 1'
#
loop_
_entity.id
_entity.type
_entity.pdbx_description
1 polymer ?
#
loop_
_entity_poly.entity_id
_entity_poly.type
_entity_poly.pdbx_seq_one_letter_code
_entity_poly.pdbx_strand_id
1 'polypeptide(L)'
;MPQKTQEQKRTTSAFTHKAQAAQETDAVQTGKQPVPGGGSVTYITYEVQRGDTFWLIAQKFGIPMTELLSVNKLSENTTLYEGMTLTVPQHHIPEKSTPGPQYGELLDWWTGVQYLWPIGTDALVTDLATGKSFHVRRSYGAFHADVEPLTAADSVAMKAIWGGWSWATRPVVVEVNGRRIAASSHAMPHSIQTITDNDFDGHFCIHFLNSTRHSDNHTQPDHQENVRRAAGLM
;
A
#
# COMPACT_ATOMS: atom_id res chain seq x y z
N MET A 1 -69.99 4.24 -19.02
CA MET A 1 -69.17 3.20 -18.35
C MET A 1 -69.56 1.85 -18.94
N PRO A 2 -68.64 0.92 -19.28
CA PRO A 2 -67.27 1.00 -19.78
C PRO A 2 -67.15 0.48 -21.24
N GLN A 3 -65.91 0.31 -21.69
CA GLN A 3 -65.43 0.36 -23.08
C GLN A 3 -65.50 -0.96 -23.88
N LYS A 4 -65.61 -0.77 -25.21
CA LYS A 4 -65.15 -1.66 -26.30
C LYS A 4 -63.63 -1.90 -26.14
N THR A 5 -63.00 -2.98 -26.60
CA THR A 5 -62.84 -3.36 -28.01
C THR A 5 -62.06 -4.66 -28.10
N GLN A 6 -62.38 -5.44 -29.13
CA GLN A 6 -61.82 -6.71 -29.52
C GLN A 6 -60.33 -6.66 -29.90
N GLU A 7 -59.74 -7.82 -29.66
CA GLU A 7 -58.44 -8.35 -30.05
C GLU A 7 -58.18 -8.27 -31.57
N GLN A 8 -57.01 -7.74 -31.95
CA GLN A 8 -56.45 -7.92 -33.29
C GLN A 8 -55.00 -8.39 -33.20
N LYS A 9 -54.77 -9.58 -33.74
CA LYS A 9 -53.46 -10.18 -34.00
C LYS A 9 -52.65 -9.31 -34.97
N ARG A 10 -51.40 -9.01 -34.61
CA ARG A 10 -50.33 -8.71 -35.57
C ARG A 10 -49.08 -9.52 -35.21
N THR A 11 -48.68 -10.35 -36.16
CA THR A 11 -47.39 -11.01 -36.27
C THR A 11 -46.28 -10.00 -36.57
N THR A 12 -45.16 -10.05 -35.85
CA THR A 12 -43.87 -9.53 -36.34
C THR A 12 -42.69 -10.30 -35.74
N SER A 13 -41.94 -10.90 -36.66
CA SER A 13 -40.54 -11.33 -36.69
C SER A 13 -39.67 -11.16 -35.44
N ALA A 14 -39.03 -12.26 -35.06
CA ALA A 14 -37.87 -12.29 -34.20
C ALA A 14 -36.72 -11.47 -34.81
N PHE A 15 -36.16 -10.53 -34.03
CA PHE A 15 -34.84 -9.95 -34.24
C PHE A 15 -34.09 -9.99 -32.91
N THR A 16 -33.05 -10.82 -32.90
CA THR A 16 -32.07 -10.97 -31.85
C THR A 16 -31.25 -9.68 -31.74
N HIS A 17 -31.26 -9.02 -30.58
CA HIS A 17 -30.22 -8.06 -30.23
C HIS A 17 -29.41 -8.61 -29.05
N LYS A 18 -28.19 -9.05 -29.38
CA LYS A 18 -27.10 -9.25 -28.44
C LYS A 18 -26.89 -7.95 -27.68
N ALA A 19 -26.90 -8.02 -26.34
CA ALA A 19 -26.36 -6.96 -25.51
C ALA A 19 -24.85 -6.93 -25.73
N GLN A 20 -24.36 -5.85 -26.32
CA GLN A 20 -22.94 -5.62 -26.58
C GLN A 20 -22.38 -4.88 -25.36
N ALA A 21 -21.37 -5.51 -24.73
CA ALA A 21 -20.68 -5.00 -23.56
C ALA A 21 -20.03 -3.64 -23.86
N ALA A 22 -20.08 -2.74 -22.87
CA ALA A 22 -19.28 -1.53 -22.86
C ALA A 22 -17.80 -1.91 -22.94
N GLN A 23 -17.08 -1.31 -23.88
CA GLN A 23 -15.67 -1.59 -24.14
C GLN A 23 -14.82 -1.08 -22.98
N GLU A 24 -14.12 -2.01 -22.32
CA GLU A 24 -12.92 -1.71 -21.54
C GLU A 24 -11.91 -1.02 -22.46
N THR A 25 -11.34 0.08 -21.99
CA THR A 25 -10.24 0.76 -22.67
C THR A 25 -8.98 -0.09 -22.52
N ASP A 26 -8.46 -0.60 -23.64
CA ASP A 26 -7.26 -1.44 -23.71
C ASP A 26 -6.02 -0.74 -23.12
N ALA A 27 -5.61 -1.16 -21.92
CA ALA A 27 -4.26 -0.91 -21.44
C ALA A 27 -3.29 -1.81 -22.22
N VAL A 28 -2.42 -1.22 -23.05
CA VAL A 28 -1.36 -1.96 -23.75
C VAL A 28 -0.38 -2.51 -22.72
N GLN A 29 -0.45 -3.83 -22.49
CA GLN A 29 0.47 -4.59 -21.62
C GLN A 29 1.87 -4.56 -22.23
N THR A 30 2.77 -3.75 -21.66
CA THR A 30 4.19 -3.74 -22.04
C THR A 30 5.00 -4.61 -21.07
N GLY A 31 5.64 -5.64 -21.63
CA GLY A 31 6.65 -6.59 -21.08
C GLY A 31 6.73 -6.85 -19.56
N LYS A 32 6.50 -8.10 -19.14
CA LYS A 32 6.82 -8.61 -17.79
C LYS A 32 8.34 -8.74 -17.62
N GLN A 33 8.96 -7.96 -16.74
CA GLN A 33 10.39 -8.03 -16.42
C GLN A 33 10.63 -8.60 -15.01
N PRO A 34 11.51 -9.60 -14.81
CA PRO A 34 11.90 -10.06 -13.48
C PRO A 34 12.63 -8.96 -12.70
N VAL A 35 12.40 -8.90 -11.38
CA VAL A 35 13.09 -7.96 -10.48
C VAL A 35 13.77 -8.66 -9.30
N PRO A 36 14.79 -8.02 -8.68
CA PRO A 36 15.33 -8.47 -7.41
C PRO A 36 14.21 -8.72 -6.39
N GLY A 37 14.34 -9.77 -5.58
CA GLY A 37 13.28 -10.21 -4.65
C GLY A 37 12.33 -11.27 -5.22
N GLY A 38 12.52 -11.69 -6.48
CA GLY A 38 11.81 -12.81 -7.10
C GLY A 38 10.44 -12.46 -7.69
N GLY A 39 10.10 -11.18 -7.73
CA GLY A 39 8.88 -10.68 -8.37
C GLY A 39 9.05 -10.32 -9.82
N SER A 40 8.04 -9.64 -10.35
CA SER A 40 8.08 -9.11 -11.71
C SER A 40 7.42 -7.74 -11.79
N VAL A 41 7.84 -6.92 -12.75
CA VAL A 41 7.22 -5.64 -13.06
C VAL A 41 6.54 -5.73 -14.42
N THR A 42 5.33 -5.22 -14.51
CA THR A 42 4.66 -4.88 -15.77
C THR A 42 4.52 -3.37 -15.87
N TYR A 43 4.25 -2.86 -17.06
CA TYR A 43 4.05 -1.42 -17.26
C TYR A 43 2.70 -1.14 -17.88
N ILE A 44 2.06 -0.08 -17.40
CA ILE A 44 0.85 0.48 -17.98
C ILE A 44 1.10 1.91 -18.45
N THR A 45 0.23 2.38 -19.32
CA THR A 45 0.21 3.76 -19.78
C THR A 45 -0.87 4.53 -19.04
N TYR A 46 -0.53 5.71 -18.52
CA TYR A 46 -1.44 6.62 -17.86
C TYR A 46 -1.42 7.99 -18.54
N GLU A 47 -2.59 8.48 -18.93
CA GLU A 47 -2.75 9.85 -19.42
C GLU A 47 -3.05 10.78 -18.25
N VAL A 48 -2.22 11.80 -18.08
CA VAL A 48 -2.34 12.79 -17.00
C VAL A 48 -3.65 13.55 -17.11
N GLN A 49 -4.36 13.62 -15.99
CA GLN A 49 -5.64 14.28 -15.89
C GLN A 49 -5.50 15.66 -15.23
N ARG A 50 -6.49 16.52 -15.47
CA ARG A 50 -6.54 17.85 -14.84
C ARG A 50 -6.51 17.73 -13.31
N GLY A 51 -5.54 18.41 -12.69
CA GLY A 51 -5.36 18.43 -11.23
C GLY A 51 -4.41 17.36 -10.70
N ASP A 52 -3.89 16.48 -11.56
CA ASP A 52 -2.87 15.52 -11.17
C ASP A 52 -1.56 16.23 -10.75
N THR A 53 -0.86 15.59 -9.82
CA THR A 53 0.54 15.83 -9.53
C THR A 53 1.28 14.49 -9.59
N PHE A 54 2.61 14.49 -9.79
CA PHE A 54 3.37 13.23 -9.73
C PHE A 54 3.17 12.49 -8.42
N TRP A 55 3.01 13.22 -7.31
CA TRP A 55 2.73 12.63 -6.00
C TRP A 55 1.38 11.91 -5.97
N LEU A 56 0.31 12.56 -6.42
CA LEU A 56 -1.03 11.96 -6.46
C LEU A 56 -1.09 10.75 -7.41
N ILE A 57 -0.43 10.83 -8.56
CA ILE A 57 -0.35 9.71 -9.51
C ILE A 57 0.42 8.54 -8.88
N ALA A 58 1.60 8.79 -8.31
CA ALA A 58 2.40 7.75 -7.68
C ALA A 58 1.65 7.08 -6.51
N GLN A 59 0.95 7.88 -5.69
CA GLN A 59 0.09 7.39 -4.62
C GLN A 59 -1.04 6.51 -5.16
N LYS A 60 -1.74 6.98 -6.21
CA LYS A 60 -2.83 6.24 -6.88
C LYS A 60 -2.39 4.86 -7.38
N PHE A 61 -1.16 4.76 -7.89
CA PHE A 61 -0.62 3.51 -8.41
C PHE A 61 0.25 2.73 -7.42
N GLY A 62 0.38 3.23 -6.19
CA GLY A 62 1.09 2.56 -5.11
C GLY A 62 2.60 2.39 -5.33
N ILE A 63 3.24 3.37 -5.96
CA ILE A 63 4.68 3.37 -6.23
C ILE A 63 5.35 4.61 -5.64
N PRO A 64 6.67 4.58 -5.39
CA PRO A 64 7.42 5.78 -5.06
C PRO A 64 7.36 6.80 -6.21
N MET A 65 7.12 8.08 -5.88
CA MET A 65 7.15 9.16 -6.87
C MET A 65 8.49 9.23 -7.61
N THR A 66 9.59 8.95 -6.91
CA THR A 66 10.94 8.88 -7.48
C THR A 66 11.05 7.80 -8.56
N GLU A 67 10.37 6.67 -8.40
CA GLU A 67 10.34 5.61 -9.42
C GLU A 67 9.49 6.03 -10.63
N LEU A 68 8.32 6.63 -10.41
CA LEU A 68 7.48 7.18 -11.48
C LEU A 68 8.27 8.17 -12.34
N LEU A 69 9.00 9.09 -11.71
CA LEU A 69 9.84 10.05 -12.40
C LEU A 69 10.99 9.36 -13.15
N SER A 70 11.67 8.42 -12.52
CA SER A 70 12.81 7.70 -13.10
C SER A 70 12.44 6.93 -14.37
N VAL A 71 11.35 6.14 -14.34
CA VAL A 71 10.86 5.36 -15.49
C VAL A 71 10.55 6.26 -16.69
N ASN A 72 10.05 7.47 -16.43
CA ASN A 72 9.70 8.45 -17.46
C ASN A 72 10.84 9.40 -17.81
N LYS A 73 12.03 9.25 -17.20
CA LYS A 73 13.20 10.15 -17.37
C LYS A 73 12.87 11.61 -17.04
N LEU A 74 12.02 11.81 -16.04
CA LEU A 74 11.59 13.11 -15.55
C LEU A 74 12.29 13.46 -14.23
N SER A 75 12.15 14.72 -13.83
CA SER A 75 12.56 15.21 -12.51
C SER A 75 11.40 15.94 -11.84
N GLU A 76 11.54 16.23 -10.54
CA GLU A 76 10.55 17.00 -9.77
C GLU A 76 10.29 18.40 -10.33
N ASN A 77 11.25 18.95 -11.10
CA ASN A 77 11.11 20.24 -11.78
C ASN A 77 10.34 20.16 -13.10
N THR A 78 9.99 18.96 -13.55
CA THR A 78 9.24 18.78 -14.80
C THR A 78 7.82 19.29 -14.61
N THR A 79 7.39 20.18 -15.50
CA THR A 79 5.98 20.61 -15.52
C THR A 79 5.11 19.48 -16.03
N LEU A 80 4.16 19.06 -15.20
CA LEU A 80 3.14 18.08 -15.56
C LEU A 80 1.97 18.79 -16.28
N TYR A 81 1.52 18.25 -17.41
CA TYR A 81 0.42 18.83 -18.19
C TYR A 81 -0.61 17.76 -18.55
N GLU A 82 -1.87 18.18 -18.62
CA GLU A 82 -3.00 17.34 -19.02
C GLU A 82 -2.76 16.73 -20.41
N GLY A 83 -3.08 15.44 -20.58
CA GLY A 83 -2.81 14.68 -21.80
C GLY A 83 -1.37 14.14 -21.90
N MET A 84 -0.47 14.52 -21.00
CA MET A 84 0.87 13.91 -20.95
C MET A 84 0.75 12.41 -20.66
N THR A 85 1.45 11.61 -21.45
CA THR A 85 1.46 10.15 -21.27
C THR A 85 2.64 9.73 -20.38
N LEU A 86 2.35 8.99 -19.30
CA LEU A 86 3.32 8.41 -18.39
C LEU A 86 3.31 6.89 -18.49
N THR A 87 4.50 6.29 -18.43
CA THR A 87 4.69 4.86 -18.21
C THR A 87 4.74 4.61 -16.71
N VAL A 88 3.85 3.76 -16.20
CA VAL A 88 3.72 3.48 -14.76
C VAL A 88 4.10 2.02 -14.49
N PRO A 89 5.13 1.75 -13.67
CA PRO A 89 5.47 0.39 -13.26
C PRO A 89 4.41 -0.20 -12.32
N GLN A 90 4.18 -1.50 -12.43
CA GLN A 90 3.33 -2.30 -11.56
C GLN A 90 4.11 -3.49 -11.04
N HIS A 91 4.41 -3.49 -9.74
CA HIS A 91 5.18 -4.56 -9.10
C HIS A 91 4.28 -5.71 -8.65
N HIS A 92 4.63 -6.92 -9.08
CA HIS A 92 3.99 -8.17 -8.67
C HIS A 92 4.92 -8.89 -7.69
N ILE A 93 4.61 -8.77 -6.41
CA ILE A 93 5.44 -9.30 -5.32
C ILE A 93 4.96 -10.72 -4.97
N PRO A 94 5.82 -11.75 -5.09
CA PRO A 94 5.42 -13.11 -4.76
C PRO A 94 5.11 -13.23 -3.26
N GLU A 95 4.17 -14.11 -2.95
CA GLU A 95 3.96 -14.58 -1.59
C GLU A 95 5.12 -15.50 -1.16
N LYS A 96 5.52 -15.38 0.10
CA LYS A 96 6.51 -16.22 0.75
C LYS A 96 5.82 -17.04 1.83
N SER A 97 6.29 -18.28 2.01
CA SER A 97 5.80 -19.10 3.11
C SER A 97 6.24 -18.53 4.46
N THR A 98 5.43 -18.78 5.49
CA THR A 98 5.75 -18.49 6.88
C THR A 98 5.79 -19.79 7.70
N PRO A 99 6.56 -19.86 8.80
CA PRO A 99 6.61 -21.06 9.64
C PRO A 99 5.31 -21.36 10.42
N GLY A 100 4.38 -20.40 10.49
CA GLY A 100 3.16 -20.52 11.26
C GLY A 100 2.26 -19.28 11.17
N PRO A 101 0.99 -19.41 11.59
CA PRO A 101 -0.02 -18.36 11.43
C PRO A 101 0.20 -17.14 12.31
N GLN A 102 1.13 -17.16 13.27
CA GLN A 102 1.52 -15.99 14.05
C GLN A 102 2.61 -15.14 13.38
N TYR A 103 3.33 -15.69 12.40
CA TYR A 103 4.47 -15.03 11.75
C TYR A 103 4.07 -14.34 10.46
N GLY A 104 4.84 -13.29 10.12
CA GLY A 104 4.75 -12.60 8.85
C GLY A 104 5.80 -13.07 7.85
N GLU A 105 5.57 -12.71 6.60
CA GLU A 105 6.47 -12.96 5.49
C GLU A 105 7.73 -12.10 5.62
N LEU A 106 8.90 -12.72 5.45
CA LEU A 106 10.17 -11.99 5.45
C LEU A 106 10.37 -11.29 4.08
N LEU A 107 9.87 -10.06 3.99
CA LEU A 107 9.94 -9.23 2.79
C LEU A 107 10.92 -8.08 2.97
N ASP A 108 11.66 -7.82 1.90
CA ASP A 108 12.57 -6.70 1.78
C ASP A 108 11.79 -5.41 1.50
N TRP A 109 12.18 -4.32 2.15
CA TRP A 109 11.53 -3.02 2.01
C TRP A 109 11.55 -2.50 0.58
N TRP A 110 12.73 -2.56 -0.06
CA TRP A 110 13.03 -1.95 -1.35
C TRP A 110 12.41 -2.70 -2.53
N THR A 111 12.24 -3.99 -2.39
CA THR A 111 11.80 -4.87 -3.48
C THR A 111 10.43 -5.48 -3.27
N GLY A 112 9.80 -5.26 -2.11
CA GLY A 112 8.51 -5.86 -1.77
C GLY A 112 7.58 -4.93 -1.03
N VAL A 113 7.92 -4.63 0.23
CA VAL A 113 6.94 -4.05 1.17
C VAL A 113 6.43 -2.68 0.72
N GLN A 114 7.31 -1.82 0.19
CA GLN A 114 6.90 -0.46 -0.20
C GLN A 114 5.83 -0.45 -1.30
N TYR A 115 5.71 -1.51 -2.10
CA TYR A 115 4.72 -1.70 -3.16
C TYR A 115 3.46 -2.43 -2.67
N LEU A 116 3.59 -3.30 -1.65
CA LEU A 116 2.46 -3.99 -1.03
C LEU A 116 1.67 -3.11 -0.08
N TRP A 117 2.32 -2.10 0.51
CA TRP A 117 1.69 -1.17 1.44
C TRP A 117 1.88 0.28 1.02
N PRO A 118 1.15 0.78 0.02
CA PRO A 118 1.26 2.15 -0.47
C PRO A 118 0.97 3.24 0.58
N ILE A 119 1.51 4.44 0.36
CA ILE A 119 1.14 5.63 1.13
C ILE A 119 -0.37 5.91 0.97
N GLY A 120 -1.04 6.24 2.07
CA GLY A 120 -2.50 6.42 2.15
C GLY A 120 -3.27 5.12 2.40
N THR A 121 -2.58 3.98 2.51
CA THR A 121 -3.23 2.67 2.74
C THR A 121 -3.21 2.31 4.22
N ASP A 122 -4.35 1.78 4.68
CA ASP A 122 -4.54 1.34 6.06
C ASP A 122 -4.02 -0.09 6.26
N ALA A 123 -3.56 -0.40 7.47
CA ALA A 123 -3.09 -1.73 7.86
C ALA A 123 -3.44 -2.03 9.31
N LEU A 124 -3.48 -3.33 9.66
CA LEU A 124 -3.55 -3.80 11.04
C LEU A 124 -2.14 -4.17 11.51
N VAL A 125 -1.69 -3.60 12.62
CA VAL A 125 -0.41 -3.95 13.24
C VAL A 125 -0.68 -4.81 14.46
N THR A 126 -0.03 -5.96 14.57
CA THR A 126 -0.14 -6.88 15.70
C THR A 126 1.21 -7.06 16.38
N ASP A 127 1.30 -6.76 17.68
CA ASP A 127 2.49 -7.04 18.47
C ASP A 127 2.61 -8.53 18.77
N LEU A 128 3.73 -9.15 18.39
CA LEU A 128 3.89 -10.60 18.46
C LEU A 128 3.88 -11.12 19.90
N ALA A 129 4.38 -10.33 20.86
CA ALA A 129 4.52 -10.78 22.24
C ALA A 129 3.21 -10.69 23.04
N THR A 130 2.38 -9.68 22.77
CA THR A 130 1.10 -9.49 23.49
C THR A 130 -0.11 -10.01 22.73
N GLY A 131 0.00 -10.21 21.41
CA GLY A 131 -1.12 -10.54 20.53
C GLY A 131 -2.14 -9.41 20.37
N LYS A 132 -1.86 -8.21 20.89
CA LYS A 132 -2.72 -7.04 20.75
C LYS A 132 -2.46 -6.35 19.42
N SER A 133 -3.51 -5.75 18.87
CA SER A 133 -3.45 -5.09 17.57
C SER A 133 -4.06 -3.70 17.59
N PHE A 134 -3.67 -2.88 16.62
CA PHE A 134 -4.17 -1.53 16.40
C PHE A 134 -4.07 -1.19 14.90
N HIS A 135 -4.98 -0.37 14.40
CA HIS A 135 -4.98 0.06 13.00
C HIS A 135 -4.15 1.31 12.80
N VAL A 136 -3.51 1.38 11.63
CA VAL A 136 -2.66 2.50 11.24
C VAL A 136 -2.88 2.86 9.77
N ARG A 137 -2.55 4.10 9.41
CA ARG A 137 -2.36 4.52 8.01
C ARG A 137 -0.87 4.73 7.76
N ARG A 138 -0.37 4.25 6.61
CA ARG A 138 0.94 4.72 6.12
C ARG A 138 0.79 6.13 5.57
N SER A 139 1.20 7.14 6.33
CA SER A 139 1.10 8.54 5.94
C SER A 139 2.25 8.97 5.04
N TYR A 140 3.46 8.47 5.30
CA TYR A 140 4.67 8.80 4.53
C TYR A 140 5.68 7.63 4.51
N GLY A 141 6.98 7.93 4.46
CA GLY A 141 8.06 6.97 4.56
C GLY A 141 8.70 6.61 3.21
N ALA A 142 9.99 6.88 3.08
CA ALA A 142 10.82 6.50 1.91
C ALA A 142 11.77 5.33 2.23
N PHE A 143 12.43 5.39 3.40
CA PHE A 143 13.40 4.38 3.83
C PHE A 143 12.79 3.25 4.68
N HIS A 144 11.61 3.51 5.22
CA HIS A 144 10.74 2.64 5.99
C HIS A 144 9.32 3.25 5.95
N ALA A 145 8.35 2.66 6.65
CA ALA A 145 6.99 3.19 6.70
C ALA A 145 6.85 4.20 7.84
N ASP A 146 6.40 5.42 7.52
CA ASP A 146 5.98 6.42 8.51
C ASP A 146 4.46 6.33 8.62
N VAL A 147 3.98 6.04 9.83
CA VAL A 147 2.60 5.63 10.06
C VAL A 147 1.97 6.35 11.24
N GLU A 148 0.66 6.51 11.20
CA GLU A 148 -0.13 7.12 12.26
C GLU A 148 -1.24 6.14 12.68
N PRO A 149 -1.55 6.01 13.98
CA PRO A 149 -2.76 5.29 14.41
C PRO A 149 -4.00 5.91 13.76
N LEU A 150 -4.97 5.09 13.33
CA LEU A 150 -6.16 5.60 12.64
C LEU A 150 -7.09 6.39 13.55
N THR A 151 -7.20 5.97 14.81
CA THR A 151 -8.15 6.54 15.78
C THR A 151 -7.52 6.71 17.15
N ALA A 152 -8.17 7.49 18.02
CA ALA A 152 -7.77 7.60 19.44
C ALA A 152 -7.76 6.24 20.16
N ALA A 153 -8.66 5.32 19.78
CA ALA A 153 -8.67 3.97 20.33
C ALA A 153 -7.44 3.16 19.92
N ASP A 154 -6.99 3.30 18.67
CA ASP A 154 -5.76 2.66 18.18
C ASP A 154 -4.53 3.21 18.91
N SER A 155 -4.49 4.53 19.16
CA SER A 155 -3.44 5.17 19.95
C SER A 155 -3.38 4.65 21.38
N VAL A 156 -4.53 4.48 22.03
CA VAL A 156 -4.61 3.87 23.37
C VAL A 156 -4.13 2.42 23.35
N ALA A 157 -4.56 1.63 22.36
CA ALA A 157 -4.15 0.24 22.20
C ALA A 157 -2.63 0.11 21.99
N MET A 158 -2.06 0.92 21.09
CA MET A 158 -0.62 0.99 20.86
C MET A 158 0.12 1.39 22.14
N LYS A 159 -0.28 2.48 22.80
CA LYS A 159 0.36 2.96 24.04
C LYS A 159 0.36 1.88 25.13
N ALA A 160 -0.72 1.10 25.23
CA ALA A 160 -0.83 0.02 26.21
C ALA A 160 0.12 -1.16 25.94
N ILE A 161 0.50 -1.42 24.68
CA ILE A 161 1.48 -2.48 24.33
C ILE A 161 2.88 -2.11 24.84
N TRP A 162 3.27 -0.84 24.73
CA TRP A 162 4.58 -0.35 25.17
C TRP A 162 4.62 0.16 26.63
N GLY A 163 3.46 0.23 27.30
CA GLY A 163 3.36 0.80 28.65
C GLY A 163 3.57 2.33 28.68
N GLY A 164 3.41 2.99 27.53
CA GLY A 164 3.73 4.40 27.31
C GLY A 164 4.27 4.65 25.91
N TRP A 165 4.56 5.90 25.58
CA TRP A 165 5.29 6.25 24.36
C TRP A 165 6.76 5.88 24.53
N SER A 166 7.32 5.15 23.57
CA SER A 166 8.63 4.52 23.74
C SER A 166 9.32 4.22 22.43
N TRP A 167 10.65 4.41 22.41
CA TRP A 167 11.54 3.99 21.33
C TRP A 167 11.93 2.51 21.40
N ALA A 168 11.53 1.78 22.45
CA ALA A 168 11.84 0.36 22.56
C ALA A 168 11.24 -0.39 21.36
N THR A 169 12.08 -1.11 20.62
CA THR A 169 11.65 -1.81 19.41
C THR A 169 11.05 -3.18 19.74
N ARG A 170 9.99 -3.56 19.02
CA ARG A 170 9.28 -4.83 19.21
C ARG A 170 9.06 -5.54 17.86
N PRO A 171 9.01 -6.88 17.85
CA PRO A 171 8.61 -7.64 16.68
C PRO A 171 7.09 -7.53 16.48
N VAL A 172 6.68 -7.10 15.29
CA VAL A 172 5.26 -6.94 14.95
C VAL A 172 4.97 -7.57 13.59
N VAL A 173 3.70 -7.89 13.34
CA VAL A 173 3.20 -8.32 12.03
C VAL A 173 2.27 -7.24 11.50
N VAL A 174 2.49 -6.82 10.26
CA VAL A 174 1.63 -5.87 9.54
C VAL A 174 0.73 -6.64 8.58
N GLU A 175 -0.58 -6.51 8.74
CA GLU A 175 -1.58 -7.10 7.86
C GLU A 175 -2.14 -6.04 6.91
N VAL A 176 -1.91 -6.24 5.62
CA VAL A 176 -2.28 -5.31 4.56
C VAL A 176 -2.56 -6.08 3.28
N ASN A 177 -3.64 -5.75 2.58
CA ASN A 177 -4.01 -6.37 1.29
C ASN A 177 -4.05 -7.92 1.34
N GLY A 178 -4.54 -8.49 2.45
CA GLY A 178 -4.62 -9.93 2.66
C GLY A 178 -3.28 -10.61 2.97
N ARG A 179 -2.19 -9.84 3.08
CA ARG A 179 -0.85 -10.34 3.37
C ARG A 179 -0.42 -9.98 4.77
N ARG A 180 0.45 -10.80 5.35
CA ARG A 180 0.98 -10.63 6.71
C ARG A 180 2.49 -10.51 6.62
N ILE A 181 3.05 -9.36 6.95
CA ILE A 181 4.45 -9.03 6.69
C ILE A 181 5.19 -8.90 8.02
N ALA A 182 6.35 -9.55 8.13
CA ALA A 182 7.18 -9.46 9.33
C ALA A 182 7.85 -8.08 9.42
N ALA A 183 7.73 -7.43 10.57
CA ALA A 183 8.16 -6.06 10.76
C ALA A 183 8.71 -5.82 12.18
N SER A 184 9.22 -4.62 12.39
CA SER A 184 9.59 -4.10 13.70
C SER A 184 9.04 -2.69 13.88
N SER A 185 8.53 -2.40 15.07
CA SER A 185 7.92 -1.11 15.38
C SER A 185 8.37 -0.61 16.75
N HIS A 186 8.26 0.70 16.96
CA HIS A 186 8.28 1.38 18.25
C HIS A 186 7.01 2.24 18.36
N ALA A 187 6.71 2.80 19.53
CA ALA A 187 5.48 3.58 19.76
C ALA A 187 5.76 5.04 20.13
N MET A 188 6.86 5.63 19.68
CA MET A 188 7.18 7.02 20.01
C MET A 188 6.63 7.94 18.91
N PRO A 189 5.68 8.84 19.22
CA PRO A 189 5.27 9.90 18.31
C PRO A 189 6.46 10.83 18.01
N HIS A 190 6.63 11.21 16.75
CA HIS A 190 7.62 12.20 16.34
C HIS A 190 7.28 12.86 15.00
N SER A 191 7.88 14.03 14.78
CA SER A 191 7.84 14.76 13.51
C SER A 191 6.41 15.10 13.06
N ILE A 192 6.10 14.95 11.78
CA ILE A 192 4.86 15.41 11.15
C ILE A 192 3.65 14.55 11.50
N GLN A 193 2.49 15.20 11.57
CA GLN A 193 1.17 14.61 11.82
C GLN A 193 0.23 14.96 10.67
N THR A 194 -0.61 14.02 10.25
CA THR A 194 -1.67 14.24 9.24
C THR A 194 -3.05 13.85 9.74
N ILE A 195 -3.14 12.94 10.70
CA ILE A 195 -4.38 12.55 11.36
C ILE A 195 -4.44 13.29 12.70
N THR A 196 -5.37 14.23 12.83
CA THR A 196 -5.41 15.19 13.96
C THR A 196 -6.40 14.86 15.06
N ASP A 197 -7.21 13.83 14.88
CA ASP A 197 -8.27 13.39 15.80
C ASP A 197 -8.00 12.00 16.41
N ASN A 198 -6.75 11.55 16.39
CA ASN A 198 -6.32 10.24 16.88
C ASN A 198 -5.58 10.25 18.22
N ASP A 199 -5.53 11.37 18.96
CA ASP A 199 -4.77 11.52 20.21
C ASP A 199 -3.28 11.08 20.11
N PHE A 200 -2.67 11.26 18.93
CA PHE A 200 -1.29 10.90 18.64
C PHE A 200 -0.54 12.04 17.93
N ASP A 201 0.45 12.62 18.59
CA ASP A 201 1.16 13.82 18.13
C ASP A 201 2.38 13.49 17.25
N GLY A 202 2.13 13.28 15.96
CA GLY A 202 3.15 12.97 14.95
C GLY A 202 2.90 11.63 14.27
N HIS A 203 3.97 10.99 13.80
CA HIS A 203 3.95 9.61 13.30
C HIS A 203 4.90 8.73 14.12
N PHE A 204 4.93 7.44 13.81
CA PHE A 204 5.96 6.51 14.26
C PHE A 204 6.44 5.65 13.10
N CYS A 205 7.57 4.98 13.28
CA CYS A 205 8.20 4.22 12.21
C CYS A 205 7.93 2.72 12.34
N ILE A 206 7.65 2.07 11.21
CA ILE A 206 7.65 0.61 11.08
C ILE A 206 8.73 0.21 10.07
N HIS A 207 9.67 -0.59 10.56
CA HIS A 207 10.81 -1.09 9.82
C HIS A 207 10.58 -2.52 9.31
N PHE A 208 11.11 -2.79 8.14
CA PHE A 208 11.09 -4.09 7.46
C PHE A 208 12.52 -4.54 7.15
N LEU A 209 12.69 -5.73 6.56
CA LEU A 209 14.02 -6.24 6.19
C LEU A 209 14.70 -5.23 5.24
N ASN A 210 15.96 -4.90 5.56
CA ASN A 210 16.81 -3.94 4.83
C ASN A 210 16.28 -2.50 4.72
N SER A 211 15.18 -2.16 5.39
CA SER A 211 14.78 -0.76 5.59
C SER A 211 15.87 0.00 6.37
N THR A 212 16.01 1.29 6.09
CA THR A 212 17.10 2.11 6.61
C THR A 212 16.60 3.31 7.41
N ARG A 213 17.46 3.92 8.23
CA ARG A 213 17.17 5.17 8.94
C ARG A 213 17.29 6.37 8.01
N HIS A 214 16.56 7.44 8.32
CA HIS A 214 16.73 8.75 7.66
C HIS A 214 18.10 9.39 7.93
N SER A 215 18.72 9.13 9.08
CA SER A 215 19.94 9.82 9.54
C SER A 215 21.17 9.55 8.68
N ASP A 216 21.30 8.31 8.19
CA ASP A 216 22.54 7.81 7.61
C ASP A 216 22.32 6.68 6.59
N ASN A 217 21.07 6.39 6.20
CA ASN A 217 20.72 5.31 5.28
C ASN A 217 21.29 3.93 5.66
N HIS A 218 21.52 3.69 6.94
CA HIS A 218 21.92 2.38 7.44
C HIS A 218 20.76 1.64 8.09
N THR A 219 20.85 0.31 8.07
CA THR A 219 19.92 -0.55 8.81
C THR A 219 20.17 -0.44 10.32
N GLN A 220 19.13 -0.67 11.12
CA GLN A 220 19.18 -0.75 12.58
C GLN A 220 19.21 -2.21 13.04
N PRO A 221 20.27 -2.68 13.73
CA PRO A 221 20.40 -4.08 14.11
C PRO A 221 19.22 -4.64 14.90
N ASP A 222 18.70 -3.89 15.86
CA ASP A 222 17.56 -4.26 16.71
C ASP A 222 16.25 -4.38 15.90
N HIS A 223 15.99 -3.46 14.98
CA HIS A 223 14.88 -3.59 14.04
C HIS A 223 15.04 -4.82 13.14
N GLN A 224 16.24 -5.05 12.59
CA GLN A 224 16.49 -6.21 11.73
C GLN A 224 16.38 -7.54 12.49
N GLU A 225 16.72 -7.57 13.79
CA GLU A 225 16.51 -8.71 14.66
C GLU A 225 15.00 -8.96 14.90
N ASN A 226 14.26 -7.92 15.26
CA ASN A 226 12.82 -7.99 15.48
C ASN A 226 12.04 -8.41 14.23
N VAL A 227 12.44 -7.94 13.04
CA VAL A 227 11.88 -8.40 11.76
C VAL A 227 12.09 -9.92 11.59
N ARG A 228 13.27 -10.44 11.92
CA ARG A 228 13.54 -11.89 11.83
C ARG A 228 12.76 -12.70 12.86
N ARG A 229 12.58 -12.18 14.08
CA ARG A 229 11.70 -12.77 15.11
C ARG A 229 10.25 -12.80 14.64
N ALA A 230 9.75 -11.72 14.05
CA ALA A 230 8.41 -11.64 13.47
C ALA A 230 8.22 -12.59 12.26
N ALA A 231 9.30 -13.01 11.61
CA ALA A 231 9.31 -14.01 10.56
C ALA A 231 9.50 -15.46 11.07
N GLY A 232 9.68 -15.67 12.38
CA GLY A 232 9.89 -17.00 12.97
C GLY A 232 11.28 -17.59 12.71
N LEU A 233 12.31 -16.75 12.58
CA LEU A 233 13.69 -17.17 12.27
C LEU A 233 14.68 -17.06 13.43
N MET A 234 14.20 -16.70 14.63
CA MET A 234 15.00 -16.50 15.84
C MET A 234 14.25 -16.98 17.07
#